data_AF-A0ABD3F536-F1
#
_entry.id   AF-A0ABD3F536-F1
#
_cell.length_a   1.000
_cell.length_b   1.000
_cell.length_c   1.000
_cell.angle_alpha   90.00
_cell.angle_beta   90.00
_cell.angle_gamma   90.00
#
_symmetry.space_group_name_H-M   'P 1'
#
loop_
_entity.id
_entity.type
_entity.pdbx_description
1 polymer ?
#
loop_
_entity_poly.entity_id
_entity_poly.type
_entity_poly.pdbx_seq_one_letter_code
_entity_poly.pdbx_strand_id
1 'polypeptide(L)'
;MSEMAVPASPVPSTAKPRHSVRIKRMQLILQKALEVSVHAASLVDLRACLESECRGDEELLVAFFPPPSPESPEQHSTEEVAAQAVLSLRQKVETLFQWLCETHDVDAELQELEDFIQQAEERRIRQETAQEEKEREKEEKKMQNEGKEEDNSDPEQETSPEARIQVERLRAKQEEQRELEALVEALEAKNKELQKAVEEKRRVATADVQRMQRVAIQLEEVSHLAKDYASAP
;
A
#
# COMPACT_ATOMS: atom_id res chain seq x y z
N MET A 1 6.38 2.38 49.10
CA MET A 1 6.38 1.30 48.10
C MET A 1 5.15 1.47 47.25
N SER A 2 5.26 2.22 46.16
CA SER A 2 4.15 2.43 45.21
C SER A 2 4.72 2.19 43.83
N GLU A 3 4.05 1.30 43.11
CA GLU A 3 4.47 0.69 41.87
C GLU A 3 4.80 1.74 40.80
N MET A 4 5.96 1.58 40.17
CA MET A 4 6.32 2.32 38.97
C MET A 4 5.43 1.86 37.82
N ALA A 5 4.37 2.61 37.53
CA ALA A 5 3.64 2.48 36.28
C ALA A 5 4.52 3.09 35.16
N VAL A 6 5.17 2.21 34.40
CA VAL A 6 5.91 2.56 33.19
C VAL A 6 4.94 3.18 32.17
N PRO A 7 5.11 4.44 31.73
CA PRO A 7 4.25 5.01 30.71
C PRO A 7 4.56 4.34 29.37
N ALA A 8 3.51 3.73 28.80
CA ALA A 8 3.52 3.09 27.51
C ALA A 8 4.07 4.04 26.44
N SER A 9 5.09 3.56 25.73
CA SER A 9 5.68 4.27 24.60
C SER A 9 4.62 4.57 23.53
N PRO A 10 4.75 5.70 22.81
CA PRO A 10 3.80 6.09 21.77
C PRO A 10 3.75 4.99 20.70
N VAL A 11 2.55 4.53 20.41
CA VAL A 11 2.28 3.60 19.32
C VAL A 11 2.73 4.30 18.03
N PRO A 12 3.77 3.81 17.33
CA PRO A 12 4.07 4.28 15.99
C PRO A 12 2.80 4.10 15.17
N SER A 13 2.48 5.00 14.23
CA SER A 13 1.39 4.74 13.29
C SER A 13 1.59 3.35 12.68
N THR A 14 0.84 2.37 13.17
CA THR A 14 0.89 0.96 12.79
C THR A 14 -0.01 0.73 11.58
N ALA A 15 -0.24 1.76 10.77
CA ALA A 15 -0.46 1.49 9.36
C ALA A 15 0.89 0.99 8.84
N LYS A 16 1.13 -0.33 8.98
CA LYS A 16 2.02 -1.08 8.08
C LYS A 16 1.83 -0.46 6.69
N PRO A 17 2.90 -0.18 5.92
CA PRO A 17 2.72 0.10 4.51
C PRO A 17 1.82 -1.02 4.01
N ARG A 18 0.57 -0.67 3.66
CA ARG A 18 -0.37 -1.66 3.17
C ARG A 18 0.26 -2.00 1.84
N HIS A 19 1.02 -3.08 1.80
CA HIS A 19 1.45 -3.62 0.53
C HIS A 19 0.18 -3.90 -0.23
N SER A 20 0.00 -3.15 -1.32
CA SER A 20 -1.08 -3.32 -2.27
C SER A 20 -1.33 -4.81 -2.51
N VAL A 21 -2.59 -5.21 -2.57
CA VAL A 21 -2.95 -6.61 -2.88
C VAL A 21 -2.38 -7.01 -4.25
N ARG A 22 -2.28 -6.07 -5.18
CA ARG A 22 -1.66 -6.23 -6.50
C ARG A 22 -0.16 -6.45 -6.42
N ILE A 23 0.60 -5.73 -5.59
CA ILE A 23 2.05 -6.02 -5.49
C ILE A 23 2.28 -7.44 -4.96
N LYS A 24 1.52 -7.88 -3.96
CA LYS A 24 1.60 -9.26 -3.46
C LYS A 24 1.26 -10.28 -4.53
N ARG A 25 0.23 -10.01 -5.34
CA ARG A 25 -0.12 -10.86 -6.48
C ARG A 25 0.99 -10.90 -7.52
N MET A 26 1.61 -9.76 -7.82
CA MET A 26 2.70 -9.68 -8.78
C MET A 26 3.92 -10.48 -8.31
N GLN A 27 4.31 -10.34 -7.04
CA GLN A 27 5.36 -11.14 -6.41
C GLN A 27 5.04 -12.64 -6.46
N LEU A 28 3.79 -13.03 -6.20
CA LEU A 28 3.36 -14.42 -6.26
C LEU A 28 3.38 -14.98 -7.69
N ILE A 29 3.00 -14.17 -8.69
CA ILE A 29 3.09 -14.53 -10.11
C ILE A 29 4.55 -14.73 -10.50
N LEU A 30 5.44 -13.82 -10.12
CA LEU A 30 6.88 -13.94 -10.37
C LEU A 30 7.43 -15.22 -9.74
N GLN A 31 7.13 -15.45 -8.46
CA GLN A 31 7.55 -16.66 -7.77
C GLN A 31 7.06 -17.91 -8.51
N LYS A 32 5.80 -17.92 -8.96
CA LYS A 32 5.25 -19.07 -9.67
C LYS A 32 5.89 -19.28 -11.03
N ALA A 33 6.17 -18.20 -11.76
CA ALA A 33 6.86 -18.25 -13.05
C ALA A 33 8.28 -18.78 -12.89
N LEU A 34 8.98 -18.35 -11.84
CA LEU A 34 10.31 -18.86 -11.49
C LEU A 34 10.26 -20.35 -11.14
N GLU A 35 9.33 -20.78 -10.28
CA GLU A 35 9.15 -22.20 -9.94
C GLU A 35 8.90 -23.08 -11.18
N VAL A 36 8.04 -22.65 -12.10
CA VAL A 36 7.77 -23.38 -13.34
C VAL A 36 9.00 -23.41 -14.24
N SER A 37 9.75 -22.31 -14.31
CA SER A 37 10.98 -22.23 -15.11
C SER A 37 12.09 -23.12 -14.54
N VAL A 38 12.23 -23.18 -13.21
CA VAL A 38 13.13 -24.11 -12.51
C VAL A 38 12.75 -25.56 -12.80
N HIS A 39 11.46 -25.87 -12.73
CA HIS A 39 10.99 -27.21 -13.05
C HIS A 39 11.28 -27.57 -14.52
N ALA A 40 11.02 -26.67 -15.46
CA ALA A 40 11.35 -26.88 -16.87
C ALA A 40 12.87 -27.07 -17.07
N ALA A 41 13.71 -26.26 -16.43
CA ALA A 41 15.17 -26.40 -16.50
C ALA A 41 15.67 -27.72 -15.90
N SER A 42 15.02 -28.23 -14.84
CA SER A 42 15.34 -29.54 -14.26
C SER A 42 14.98 -30.73 -15.14
N LEU A 43 14.10 -30.53 -16.14
CA LEU A 43 13.75 -31.55 -17.13
C LEU A 43 14.69 -31.52 -18.36
N VAL A 44 15.51 -30.47 -18.50
CA VAL A 44 16.48 -30.36 -19.59
C VAL A 44 17.71 -31.16 -19.23
N ASP A 45 17.99 -32.19 -20.02
CA ASP A 45 19.25 -32.93 -19.94
C ASP A 45 20.38 -32.05 -20.51
N LEU A 46 21.10 -31.38 -19.61
CA LEU A 46 22.23 -30.50 -19.95
C LEU A 46 23.30 -31.23 -20.75
N ARG A 47 23.49 -32.54 -20.51
CA ARG A 47 24.44 -33.35 -21.25
C ARG A 47 23.96 -33.56 -22.68
N ALA A 48 22.70 -33.96 -22.88
CA ALA A 48 22.13 -34.11 -24.22
C ALA A 48 22.11 -32.79 -25.01
N CYS A 49 21.88 -31.65 -24.34
CA CYS A 49 21.98 -30.32 -24.94
C CYS A 49 23.40 -30.01 -25.41
N LEU A 50 24.41 -30.18 -24.56
CA LEU A 50 25.82 -29.97 -24.93
C LEU A 50 26.29 -30.95 -26.01
N GLU A 51 25.88 -32.21 -25.94
CA GLU A 51 26.18 -33.22 -26.98
C GLU A 51 25.62 -32.82 -28.35
N SER A 52 24.47 -32.15 -28.37
CA SER A 52 23.85 -31.67 -29.61
C SER A 52 24.54 -30.45 -30.23
N GLU A 53 25.08 -29.56 -29.39
CA GLU A 53 25.76 -28.32 -29.81
C GLU A 53 27.25 -28.56 -30.14
N CYS A 54 27.91 -29.46 -29.41
CA CYS A 54 29.32 -29.78 -29.54
C CYS A 54 29.60 -31.03 -30.40
N ARG A 55 28.74 -31.34 -31.39
CA ARG A 55 28.92 -32.52 -32.26
C ARG A 55 30.33 -32.55 -32.86
N GLY A 56 31.15 -33.48 -32.37
CA GLY A 56 32.52 -33.72 -32.86
C GLY A 56 33.64 -33.44 -31.85
N ASP A 57 33.34 -32.89 -30.67
CA ASP A 57 34.33 -32.63 -29.62
C ASP A 57 34.04 -33.45 -28.36
N GLU A 58 34.36 -34.75 -28.44
CA GLU A 58 34.20 -35.69 -27.31
C GLU A 58 35.12 -35.34 -26.12
N GLU A 59 36.28 -34.72 -26.37
CA GLU A 59 37.20 -34.32 -25.30
C GLU A 59 36.57 -33.22 -24.42
N LEU A 60 35.88 -32.25 -25.04
CA LEU A 60 35.16 -31.20 -24.31
C LEU A 60 34.01 -31.79 -23.49
N LEU A 61 33.23 -32.71 -24.07
CA LEU A 61 32.13 -33.39 -23.37
C LEU A 61 32.62 -34.19 -22.16
N VAL A 62 33.74 -34.91 -22.30
CA VAL A 62 34.37 -35.67 -21.21
C VAL A 62 34.94 -34.75 -20.12
N ALA A 63 35.40 -33.55 -20.48
CA ALA A 63 35.88 -32.57 -19.51
C ALA A 63 34.75 -31.98 -18.64
N PHE A 64 33.55 -31.78 -19.20
CA PHE A 64 32.38 -31.26 -18.48
C PHE A 64 31.52 -32.34 -17.82
N PHE A 65 31.43 -33.52 -18.44
CA PHE A 65 30.70 -34.68 -17.93
C PHE A 65 31.59 -35.92 -17.96
N PRO A 66 32.53 -36.05 -17.01
CA PRO A 66 33.42 -37.21 -16.93
C PRO A 66 32.60 -38.51 -16.91
N PRO A 67 33.03 -39.56 -17.62
CA PRO A 67 32.37 -40.85 -17.55
C PRO A 67 32.40 -41.35 -16.10
N PRO A 68 31.29 -41.92 -15.60
CA PRO A 68 31.21 -42.36 -14.21
C PRO A 68 32.31 -43.38 -13.94
N SER A 69 33.32 -42.98 -13.15
CA SER A 69 34.35 -43.88 -12.66
C SER A 69 33.71 -44.85 -11.66
N PRO A 70 34.04 -46.15 -11.69
CA PRO A 70 33.47 -47.13 -10.76
C PRO A 70 33.79 -46.86 -9.27
N GLU A 71 34.60 -45.84 -8.95
CA GLU A 71 35.01 -45.52 -7.56
C GLU A 71 34.58 -44.12 -7.04
N SER A 72 33.79 -43.31 -7.77
CA SER A 72 33.39 -41.98 -7.27
C SER A 72 31.91 -41.62 -7.43
N PRO A 73 31.28 -40.99 -6.41
CA PRO A 73 29.88 -40.55 -6.45
C PRO A 73 29.72 -39.20 -7.19
N GLU A 74 30.41 -39.01 -8.33
CA GLU A 74 30.51 -37.71 -9.03
C GLU A 74 29.21 -37.27 -9.75
N GLN A 75 28.25 -38.18 -9.97
CA GLN A 75 26.92 -37.81 -10.48
C GLN A 75 26.19 -36.80 -9.57
N HIS A 76 26.41 -36.87 -8.25
CA HIS A 76 25.84 -35.89 -7.33
C HIS A 76 26.48 -34.50 -7.47
N SER A 77 27.75 -34.41 -7.85
CA SER A 77 28.44 -33.12 -7.97
C SER A 77 27.91 -32.28 -9.14
N THR A 78 27.57 -32.90 -10.27
CA THR A 78 27.05 -32.18 -11.44
C THR A 78 25.60 -31.75 -11.26
N GLU A 79 24.76 -32.59 -10.66
CA GLU A 79 23.38 -32.23 -10.26
C GLU A 79 23.37 -31.12 -9.20
N GLU A 80 24.27 -31.17 -8.23
CA GLU A 80 24.43 -30.12 -7.21
C GLU A 80 24.85 -28.78 -7.84
N VAL A 81 25.78 -28.79 -8.80
CA VAL A 81 26.19 -27.58 -9.52
C VAL A 81 25.04 -27.00 -10.36
N ALA A 82 24.27 -27.85 -11.03
CA ALA A 82 23.09 -27.42 -11.79
C ALA A 82 22.01 -26.83 -10.86
N ALA A 83 21.71 -27.51 -9.74
CA ALA A 83 20.77 -27.01 -8.74
C ALA A 83 21.22 -25.66 -8.15
N GLN A 84 22.51 -25.52 -7.84
CA GLN A 84 23.08 -24.27 -7.33
C GLN A 84 23.01 -23.13 -8.36
N ALA A 85 23.28 -23.41 -9.63
CA ALA A 85 23.17 -22.42 -10.71
C ALA A 85 21.72 -21.92 -10.86
N VAL A 86 20.76 -22.84 -10.79
CA VAL A 86 19.33 -22.53 -10.87
C VAL A 86 18.85 -21.69 -9.67
N LEU A 87 19.28 -22.04 -8.45
CA LEU A 87 19.00 -21.25 -7.24
C LEU A 87 19.62 -19.85 -7.31
N SER A 88 20.87 -19.75 -7.78
CA SER A 88 21.54 -18.46 -7.95
C SER A 88 20.85 -17.58 -8.98
N LEU A 89 20.42 -18.15 -10.11
CA LEU A 89 19.66 -17.44 -11.13
C LEU A 89 18.33 -16.92 -10.57
N ARG A 90 17.60 -17.75 -9.82
CA ARG A 90 16.36 -17.36 -9.15
C ARG A 90 16.58 -16.15 -8.24
N GLN A 91 17.56 -16.22 -7.35
CA GLN A 91 17.84 -15.14 -6.40
C GLN A 91 18.23 -13.85 -7.13
N LYS A 92 18.98 -13.95 -8.24
CA LYS A 92 19.35 -12.80 -9.06
C LYS A 92 18.13 -12.16 -9.72
N VAL A 93 17.21 -12.95 -10.25
CA VAL A 93 15.96 -12.43 -10.85
C VAL A 93 15.09 -11.77 -9.79
N GLU A 94 14.92 -12.38 -8.62
CA GLU A 94 14.17 -11.78 -7.49
C GLU A 94 14.79 -10.44 -7.06
N THR A 95 16.12 -10.37 -6.97
CA THR A 95 16.84 -9.14 -6.63
C THR A 95 16.64 -8.04 -7.67
N LEU A 96 16.76 -8.38 -8.96
CA LEU A 96 16.56 -7.43 -10.06
C LEU A 96 15.12 -6.95 -10.13
N PHE A 97 14.16 -7.84 -9.89
CA PHE A 97 12.75 -7.48 -9.84
C PHE A 97 12.45 -6.51 -8.70
N GLN A 98 12.96 -6.78 -7.50
CA GLN A 98 12.81 -5.87 -6.36
C GLN A 98 13.40 -4.50 -6.67
N TRP A 99 14.62 -4.47 -7.23
CA TRP A 99 15.27 -3.22 -7.65
C TRP A 99 14.45 -2.46 -8.69
N LEU A 100 13.84 -3.14 -9.66
CA LEU A 100 12.95 -2.51 -10.65
C LEU A 100 11.69 -1.93 -9.99
N CYS A 101 11.10 -2.64 -9.03
CA CYS A 101 9.91 -2.16 -8.31
C CYS A 101 10.23 -0.89 -7.51
N GLU A 102 11.39 -0.85 -6.85
CA GLU A 102 11.87 0.30 -6.11
C GLU A 102 12.25 1.48 -7.02
N THR A 103 12.92 1.20 -8.15
CA THR A 103 13.38 2.26 -9.07
C THR A 103 12.21 2.99 -9.75
N HIS A 104 11.12 2.27 -9.99
CA HIS A 104 9.93 2.80 -10.66
C HIS A 104 8.77 3.10 -9.70
N ASP A 105 9.01 3.06 -8.39
CA ASP A 105 7.98 3.29 -7.36
C ASP A 105 6.67 2.50 -7.62
N VAL A 106 6.80 1.27 -8.15
CA VAL A 106 5.65 0.44 -8.58
C VAL A 106 4.69 0.19 -7.43
N ASP A 107 5.23 0.09 -6.21
CA ASP A 107 4.43 -0.06 -4.99
C ASP A 107 3.49 1.12 -4.75
N ALA A 108 3.95 2.34 -5.02
CA ALA A 108 3.14 3.54 -4.88
C ALA A 108 2.06 3.61 -5.97
N GLU A 109 2.43 3.38 -7.23
CA GLU A 109 1.48 3.40 -8.35
C GLU A 109 0.36 2.34 -8.20
N LEU A 110 0.72 1.12 -7.77
CA LEU A 110 -0.27 0.07 -7.54
C LEU A 110 -1.16 0.36 -6.34
N GLN A 111 -0.65 1.05 -5.32
CA GLN A 111 -1.45 1.48 -4.18
C GLN A 111 -2.44 2.58 -4.59
N GLU A 112 -2.00 3.58 -5.34
CA GLU A 112 -2.89 4.64 -5.85
C GLU A 112 -4.00 4.06 -6.74
N LEU A 113 -3.67 3.07 -7.56
CA LEU A 113 -4.65 2.37 -8.39
C LEU A 113 -5.69 1.59 -7.57
N GLU A 114 -5.28 0.95 -6.47
CA GLU A 114 -6.21 0.29 -5.54
C GLU A 114 -7.14 1.30 -4.88
N ASP A 115 -6.60 2.43 -4.42
CA ASP A 115 -7.39 3.48 -3.80
C ASP A 115 -8.41 4.07 -4.80
N PHE A 116 -8.01 4.27 -6.05
CA PHE A 116 -8.91 4.77 -7.10
C PHE A 116 -10.06 3.80 -7.39
N ILE A 117 -9.76 2.50 -7.47
CA ILE A 117 -10.77 1.47 -7.71
C ILE A 117 -11.72 1.37 -6.53
N GLN A 118 -11.20 1.37 -5.29
CA GLN A 118 -12.03 1.33 -4.11
C GLN A 118 -12.98 2.54 -4.06
N GLN A 119 -12.49 3.75 -4.35
CA GLN A 119 -13.33 4.94 -4.43
C GLN A 119 -14.37 4.87 -5.55
N ALA A 120 -14.06 4.23 -6.68
CA ALA A 120 -15.01 4.04 -7.77
C ALA A 120 -16.10 3.02 -7.39
N GLU A 121 -15.73 1.92 -6.73
CA GLU A 121 -16.66 0.91 -6.22
C GLU A 121 -17.58 1.50 -5.14
N GLU A 122 -17.04 2.26 -4.19
CA GLU A 122 -17.84 2.95 -3.17
C GLU A 122 -18.84 3.94 -3.79
N ARG A 123 -18.42 4.70 -4.82
CA ARG A 123 -19.32 5.59 -5.56
C ARG A 123 -20.43 4.82 -6.26
N ARG A 124 -20.10 3.68 -6.90
CA ARG A 124 -21.08 2.82 -7.56
C ARG A 124 -22.10 2.27 -6.57
N ILE A 125 -21.64 1.75 -5.43
CA ILE A 125 -22.50 1.22 -4.38
C ILE A 125 -23.44 2.30 -3.86
N ARG A 126 -22.94 3.52 -3.57
CA ARG A 126 -23.79 4.63 -3.11
C ARG A 126 -24.86 5.03 -4.13
N GLN A 127 -24.53 4.99 -5.42
CA GLN A 127 -25.50 5.27 -6.48
C GLN A 127 -26.56 4.18 -6.58
N GLU A 128 -26.15 2.90 -6.51
CA GLU A 128 -27.05 1.75 -6.52
C GLU A 128 -27.99 1.78 -5.31
N THR A 129 -27.48 2.03 -4.09
CA THR A 129 -28.31 2.11 -2.88
C THR A 129 -29.28 3.29 -2.91
N ALA A 130 -28.83 4.48 -3.36
CA ALA A 130 -29.69 5.65 -3.47
C ALA A 130 -30.77 5.46 -4.56
N GLN A 131 -30.49 4.68 -5.59
CA GLN A 131 -31.47 4.33 -6.61
C GLN A 131 -32.48 3.30 -6.08
N GLU A 132 -32.03 2.26 -5.37
CA GLU A 132 -32.90 1.26 -4.76
C GLU A 132 -33.85 1.88 -3.71
N GLU A 133 -33.36 2.81 -2.88
CA GLU A 133 -34.20 3.57 -1.94
C GLU A 133 -35.26 4.41 -2.66
N LYS A 134 -34.89 5.10 -3.75
CA LYS A 134 -35.85 5.87 -4.56
C LYS A 134 -36.89 4.98 -5.22
N GLU A 135 -36.52 3.77 -5.63
CA GLU A 135 -37.46 2.80 -6.20
C GLU A 135 -38.42 2.26 -5.13
N ARG A 136 -37.92 1.93 -3.93
CA ARG A 136 -38.76 1.53 -2.79
C ARG A 136 -39.72 2.63 -2.34
N GLU A 137 -39.27 3.87 -2.22
CA GLU A 137 -40.14 5.00 -1.87
C GLU A 137 -41.23 5.24 -2.93
N LYS A 138 -40.93 5.01 -4.20
CA LYS A 138 -41.92 5.11 -5.29
C LYS A 138 -42.95 3.98 -5.23
N GLU A 139 -42.53 2.76 -4.91
CA GLU A 139 -43.44 1.63 -4.73
C GLU A 139 -44.31 1.81 -3.48
N GLU A 140 -43.75 2.25 -2.35
CA GLU A 140 -44.53 2.54 -1.14
C GLU A 140 -45.55 3.66 -1.36
N LYS A 141 -45.17 4.73 -2.07
CA LYS A 141 -46.11 5.80 -2.44
C LYS A 141 -47.20 5.31 -3.40
N LYS A 142 -46.89 4.40 -4.31
CA LYS A 142 -47.91 3.77 -5.18
C LYS A 142 -48.89 2.92 -4.37
N MET A 143 -48.41 2.09 -3.45
CA MET A 143 -49.28 1.26 -2.62
C MET A 143 -50.13 2.05 -1.61
N GLN A 144 -49.63 3.19 -1.11
CA GLN A 144 -50.42 4.07 -0.24
C GLN A 144 -51.49 4.88 -1.00
N ASN A 145 -51.27 5.19 -2.28
CA ASN A 145 -52.24 5.92 -3.11
C ASN A 145 -53.33 5.03 -3.74
N GLU A 146 -53.19 3.71 -3.73
CA GLU A 146 -54.24 2.79 -4.21
C GLU A 146 -55.36 2.51 -3.18
N GLY A 147 -55.34 3.18 -2.01
CA GLY A 147 -56.31 2.95 -0.92
C GLY A 147 -57.10 4.18 -0.44
N LYS A 148 -56.99 5.34 -1.09
CA LYS A 148 -57.76 6.54 -0.73
C LYS A 148 -58.26 7.27 -1.97
N GLU A 149 -59.38 6.80 -2.50
CA GLU A 149 -60.33 7.69 -3.16
C GLU A 149 -61.18 8.38 -2.09
N GLU A 150 -61.38 9.68 -2.32
CA GLU A 150 -62.20 10.64 -1.57
C GLU A 150 -61.63 11.13 -0.21
N ASP A 151 -61.00 12.30 -0.22
CA ASP A 151 -61.62 13.45 0.45
C ASP A 151 -61.09 14.79 -0.10
N ASN A 152 -62.03 15.72 -0.23
CA ASN A 152 -61.89 17.07 -0.72
C ASN A 152 -60.89 17.88 0.12
N SER A 153 -59.84 18.38 -0.52
CA SER A 153 -59.30 19.69 -0.18
C SER A 153 -58.80 20.34 -1.46
N ASP A 154 -59.41 21.48 -1.81
CA ASP A 154 -59.05 22.31 -2.96
C ASP A 154 -57.53 22.54 -3.03
N PRO A 155 -56.84 22.13 -4.12
CA PRO A 155 -55.46 22.51 -4.37
C PRO A 155 -55.38 23.52 -5.52
N GLU A 156 -56.31 24.46 -5.64
CA GLU A 156 -56.29 25.45 -6.73
C GLU A 156 -55.26 26.59 -6.54
N GLN A 157 -54.40 26.54 -5.52
CA GLN A 157 -53.28 27.49 -5.36
C GLN A 157 -51.87 26.90 -5.62
N GLU A 158 -51.74 25.61 -5.99
CA GLU A 158 -50.45 24.98 -6.34
C GLU A 158 -50.34 24.54 -7.82
N THR A 159 -51.11 25.15 -8.71
CA THR A 159 -51.28 24.68 -10.10
C THR A 159 -50.45 25.42 -11.14
N SER A 160 -49.66 26.44 -10.76
CA SER A 160 -48.71 27.02 -11.73
C SER A 160 -47.41 26.21 -11.77
N PRO A 161 -46.97 25.72 -12.95
CA PRO A 161 -45.67 25.06 -13.13
C PRO A 161 -44.50 25.90 -12.60
N GLU A 162 -44.60 27.23 -12.68
CA GLU A 162 -43.58 28.15 -12.18
C GLU A 162 -43.47 28.14 -10.66
N ALA A 163 -44.58 27.99 -9.94
CA ALA A 163 -44.56 27.87 -8.48
C ALA A 163 -43.87 26.58 -8.03
N ARG A 164 -44.08 25.47 -8.75
CA ARG A 164 -43.42 24.18 -8.48
C ARG A 164 -41.92 24.23 -8.74
N ILE A 165 -41.52 24.85 -9.87
CA ILE A 165 -40.11 25.04 -10.21
C ILE A 165 -39.41 25.91 -9.15
N GLN A 166 -40.07 26.96 -8.66
CA GLN A 166 -39.50 27.80 -7.61
C GLN A 166 -39.29 27.04 -6.29
N VAL A 167 -40.26 26.23 -5.87
CA VAL A 167 -40.14 25.41 -4.65
C VAL A 167 -39.01 24.38 -4.77
N GLU A 168 -38.90 23.67 -5.91
CA GLU A 168 -37.80 22.73 -6.12
C GLU A 168 -36.43 23.43 -6.17
N ARG A 169 -36.35 24.59 -6.82
CA ARG A 169 -35.11 25.38 -6.86
C ARG A 169 -34.68 25.84 -5.47
N LEU A 170 -35.64 26.20 -4.63
CA LEU A 170 -35.38 26.62 -3.26
C LEU A 170 -34.93 25.45 -2.39
N ARG A 171 -35.52 24.27 -2.58
CA ARG A 171 -35.08 23.01 -1.93
C ARG A 171 -33.66 22.65 -2.36
N ALA A 172 -33.37 22.63 -3.65
CA ALA A 172 -32.03 22.33 -4.17
C ALA A 172 -30.97 23.29 -3.63
N LYS A 173 -31.30 24.59 -3.56
CA LYS A 173 -30.40 25.60 -3.00
C LYS A 173 -30.17 25.40 -1.49
N GLN A 174 -31.19 24.97 -0.74
CA GLN A 174 -31.03 24.66 0.69
C GLN A 174 -30.20 23.40 0.93
N GLU A 175 -30.33 22.39 0.06
CA GLU A 175 -29.50 21.18 0.12
C GLU A 175 -28.04 21.50 -0.21
N GLU A 176 -27.79 22.25 -1.29
CA GLU A 176 -26.44 22.74 -1.64
C GLU A 176 -25.84 23.57 -0.50
N GLN A 177 -26.63 24.45 0.11
CA GLN A 177 -26.17 25.23 1.26
C GLN A 177 -25.76 24.35 2.44
N ARG A 178 -26.55 23.32 2.78
CA ARG A 178 -26.21 22.39 3.87
C ARG A 178 -24.95 21.57 3.55
N GLU A 179 -24.78 21.13 2.31
CA GLU A 179 -23.58 20.40 1.89
C GLU A 179 -22.33 21.28 1.99
N LEU A 180 -22.43 22.55 1.58
CA LEU A 180 -21.35 23.52 1.71
C LEU A 180 -21.03 23.83 3.17
N GLU A 181 -22.03 24.00 4.03
CA GLU A 181 -21.85 24.21 5.46
C GLU A 181 -21.15 23.00 6.11
N ALA A 182 -21.57 21.77 5.77
CA ALA A 182 -20.91 20.55 6.26
C ALA A 182 -19.46 20.43 5.78
N LEU A 183 -19.17 20.83 4.53
CA LEU A 183 -17.81 20.83 4.00
C LEU A 183 -16.93 21.85 4.73
N VAL A 184 -17.46 23.04 5.02
CA VAL A 184 -16.75 24.08 5.79
C VAL A 184 -16.44 23.58 7.20
N GLU A 185 -17.40 22.98 7.89
CA GLU A 185 -17.18 22.42 9.23
C GLU A 185 -16.10 21.32 9.23
N ALA A 186 -16.13 20.42 8.24
CA ALA A 186 -15.12 19.38 8.09
C ALA A 186 -13.72 19.96 7.82
N LEU A 187 -13.63 20.99 6.98
CA LEU A 187 -12.37 21.69 6.70
C LEU A 187 -11.85 22.43 7.93
N GLU A 188 -12.72 23.10 8.69
CA GLU A 188 -12.34 23.76 9.93
C GLU A 188 -11.84 22.77 11.00
N ALA A 189 -12.50 21.61 11.13
CA ALA A 189 -12.07 20.54 12.03
C ALA A 189 -10.67 20.03 11.63
N LYS A 190 -10.46 19.74 10.35
CA LYS A 190 -9.16 19.32 9.81
C LYS A 190 -8.08 20.38 10.03
N ASN A 191 -8.42 21.66 9.87
CA ASN A 191 -7.48 22.76 10.09
C ASN A 191 -7.08 22.86 11.57
N LYS A 192 -8.05 22.72 12.48
CA LYS A 192 -7.78 22.66 13.94
C LYS A 192 -6.87 21.47 14.32
N GLU A 193 -7.08 20.30 13.72
CA GLU A 193 -6.20 19.15 13.93
C GLU A 193 -4.78 19.38 13.42
N LEU A 194 -4.65 19.92 12.20
CA LEU A 194 -3.35 20.27 11.63
C LEU A 194 -2.62 21.31 12.49
N GLN A 195 -3.33 22.31 12.99
CA GLN A 195 -2.75 23.32 13.87
C GLN A 195 -2.22 22.71 15.17
N LYS A 196 -2.98 21.80 15.80
CA LYS A 196 -2.50 21.05 16.98
C LYS A 196 -1.25 20.23 16.66
N ALA A 197 -1.22 19.55 15.52
CA ALA A 197 -0.06 18.74 15.11
C ALA A 197 1.18 19.61 14.86
N VAL A 198 1.01 20.80 14.28
CA VAL A 198 2.09 21.78 14.08
C VAL A 198 2.61 22.29 15.43
N GLU A 199 1.71 22.64 16.36
CA GLU A 199 2.09 23.10 17.69
C GLU A 199 2.85 22.03 18.48
N GLU A 200 2.43 20.77 18.41
CA GLU A 200 3.13 19.66 19.04
C GLU A 200 4.53 19.45 18.43
N LYS A 201 4.65 19.44 17.10
CA LYS A 201 5.97 19.36 16.44
C LYS A 201 6.87 20.52 16.82
N ARG A 202 6.32 21.74 16.92
CA ARG A 202 7.08 22.92 17.37
C ARG A 202 7.56 22.77 18.81
N ARG A 203 6.73 22.20 19.69
CA ARG A 203 7.10 21.92 21.08
C ARG A 203 8.24 20.91 21.16
N VAL A 204 8.14 19.80 20.42
CA VAL A 204 9.20 18.77 20.35
C VAL A 204 10.50 19.36 19.82
N ALA A 205 10.45 20.08 18.69
CA ALA A 205 11.64 20.70 18.11
C ALA A 205 12.32 21.69 19.07
N THR A 206 11.53 22.46 19.83
CA THR A 206 12.06 23.38 20.85
C THR A 206 12.74 22.62 21.98
N ALA A 207 12.16 21.50 22.43
CA ALA A 207 12.75 20.67 23.47
C ALA A 207 14.05 19.99 23.01
N ASP A 208 14.12 19.57 21.75
CA ASP A 208 15.32 18.97 21.17
C ASP A 208 16.46 19.99 21.02
N VAL A 209 16.15 21.22 20.58
CA VAL A 209 17.14 22.32 20.55
C VAL A 209 17.70 22.59 21.94
N GLN A 210 16.85 22.65 22.97
CA GLN A 210 17.30 22.84 24.36
C GLN A 210 18.13 21.65 24.87
N ARG A 211 17.84 20.43 24.42
CA ARG A 211 18.65 19.25 24.74
C ARG A 211 20.02 19.32 24.07
N MET A 212 20.06 19.65 22.78
CA MET A 212 21.31 19.82 22.02
C MET A 212 22.19 20.92 22.63
N GLN A 213 21.61 22.06 23.01
CA GLN A 213 22.33 23.14 23.68
C GLN A 213 22.98 22.67 24.98
N ARG A 214 22.27 21.89 25.80
CA ARG A 214 22.85 21.31 27.04
C ARG A 214 24.00 20.35 26.74
N VAL A 215 23.85 19.47 25.75
CA VAL A 215 24.92 18.55 25.35
C VAL A 215 26.13 19.31 24.79
N ALA A 216 25.91 20.38 24.01
CA ALA A 216 26.98 21.20 23.49
C ALA A 216 27.79 21.87 24.61
N ILE A 217 27.12 22.42 25.63
CA ILE A 217 27.79 23.01 26.81
C ILE A 217 28.61 21.94 27.55
N GLN A 218 28.05 20.76 27.79
CA GLN A 218 28.78 19.66 28.45
C GLN A 218 30.00 19.20 27.64
N LEU A 219 29.86 19.13 26.32
CA LEU A 219 30.96 18.76 25.43
C LEU A 219 32.08 19.80 25.45
N GLU A 220 31.72 21.09 25.48
CA GLU A 220 32.66 22.20 25.62
C GLU A 220 33.42 22.13 26.96
N GLU A 221 32.72 21.91 28.07
CA GLU A 221 33.31 21.70 29.40
C GLU A 221 34.29 20.53 29.43
N VAL A 222 33.91 19.37 28.87
CA VAL A 222 34.79 18.19 28.78
C VAL A 222 35.99 18.46 27.86
N SER A 223 35.79 19.20 26.76
CA SER A 223 36.88 19.59 25.88
C SER A 223 37.90 20.48 26.58
N HIS A 224 37.44 21.45 27.37
CA HIS A 224 38.32 22.28 28.19
C HIS A 224 39.10 21.43 29.21
N LEU A 225 38.43 20.55 29.94
CA LEU A 225 39.09 19.67 30.92
C LEU A 225 40.14 18.75 30.27
N ALA A 226 39.83 18.20 29.09
CA ALA A 226 40.77 17.36 28.34
C ALA A 226 41.99 18.15 27.85
N LYS A 227 41.80 19.39 27.38
CA LYS A 227 42.90 20.29 27.01
C LYS A 227 43.79 20.61 28.21
N ASP A 228 43.18 20.94 29.36
CA ASP A 228 43.91 21.25 30.59
C ASP A 228 44.76 20.05 31.02
N TYR A 229 44.20 18.83 31.00
CA TYR A 229 44.93 17.60 31.30
C TYR A 229 46.08 17.32 30.33
N ALA A 230 45.87 17.53 29.03
CA ALA A 230 46.91 17.34 28.01
C ALA A 230 48.02 18.41 28.05
N SER A 231 47.75 19.56 28.67
CA SER A 231 48.70 20.68 28.83
C SER A 231 49.40 20.73 30.18
N ALA A 232 49.04 19.82 31.10
CA ALA A 232 49.70 19.69 32.40
C ALA A 232 51.13 19.11 32.20
N PRO A 233 52.17 19.72 32.80
CA PRO A 233 53.59 19.36 32.61
C PRO A 233 53.99 18.03 33.28
#